data_AF-A0A6J4P1C4-F1
#
_entry.id   AF-A0A6J4P1C4-F1
#
_cell.length_a   1.000
_cell.length_b   1.000
_cell.length_c   1.000
_cell.angle_alpha   90.00
_cell.angle_beta   90.00
_cell.angle_gamma   90.00
#
_symmetry.space_group_name_H-M   'P 1'
#
loop_
_entity.id
_entity.type
_entity.pdbx_description
1 polymer ?
#
loop_
_entity_poly.entity_id
_entity_poly.type
_entity_poly.pdbx_seq_one_letter_code
_entity_poly.pdbx_strand_id
1 'polypeptide(L)'
;MATKLEPPLLGGRLLAEWVVIAALVVTLVVTVLAVRSSLTDDRATDSRSATTSPADPRPIALQGASAAPGAPRVQVMIAPETSGDVRVTEVVNTSSPVASLDLALPPAASSGGLAASPRVADLQVTVGDVTVPAAFPATSRRTTLDLPAPGAEVRLTYLMSGATVQHRGPDDRRALVQVRPLSYGVGAGDGLVTTRVTGVVVHNLVCPELPVEEQLCGREADGVWRTTDVPADSSTVLAQLDLPQG
;
A
#
# COMPACT_ATOMS: atom_id res chain seq x y z
N MET A 1 23.14 -50.54 -52.64
CA MET A 1 23.78 -50.73 -51.32
C MET A 1 22.92 -50.00 -50.31
N ALA A 2 22.16 -50.72 -49.49
CA ALA A 2 21.27 -50.16 -48.48
C ALA A 2 21.76 -50.63 -47.10
N THR A 3 22.18 -49.69 -46.26
CA THR A 3 22.65 -49.93 -44.90
C THR A 3 21.45 -50.00 -43.95
N LYS A 4 21.25 -51.17 -43.37
CA LYS A 4 20.26 -51.45 -42.33
C LYS A 4 20.82 -50.97 -40.98
N LEU A 5 20.17 -49.98 -40.37
CA LEU A 5 20.48 -49.47 -39.04
C LEU A 5 19.62 -50.23 -38.01
N GLU A 6 20.28 -51.00 -37.14
CA GLU A 6 19.65 -51.57 -35.94
C GLU A 6 19.68 -50.53 -34.80
N PRO A 7 18.59 -50.36 -34.04
CA PRO A 7 18.55 -49.45 -32.90
C PRO A 7 19.26 -50.06 -31.67
N PRO A 8 19.93 -49.23 -30.85
CA PRO A 8 20.59 -49.71 -29.64
C PRO A 8 19.57 -50.05 -28.56
N LEU A 9 19.73 -51.24 -27.98
CA LEU A 9 19.05 -51.66 -26.75
C LEU A 9 19.56 -50.80 -25.59
N LEU A 10 18.81 -49.73 -25.25
CA LEU A 10 19.04 -48.97 -24.03
C LEU A 10 18.71 -49.86 -22.81
N GLY A 11 19.74 -50.11 -22.00
CA GLY A 11 19.71 -51.02 -20.87
C GLY A 11 18.71 -50.65 -19.79
N GLY A 12 17.90 -51.65 -19.38
CA GLY A 12 16.89 -51.56 -18.33
C GLY A 12 17.39 -51.26 -16.90
N ARG A 13 18.66 -50.86 -16.72
CA ARG A 13 19.19 -50.44 -15.41
C ARG A 13 18.79 -49.00 -15.04
N LEU A 14 18.62 -48.11 -16.02
CA LEU A 14 18.22 -46.72 -15.77
C LEU A 14 16.77 -46.63 -15.29
N LEU A 15 15.88 -47.49 -15.78
CA LEU A 15 14.46 -47.47 -15.38
C LEU A 15 14.25 -47.83 -13.90
N ALA A 16 15.12 -48.66 -13.31
CA ALA A 16 15.02 -49.05 -11.91
C ALA A 16 15.34 -47.88 -10.96
N GLU A 17 16.33 -47.05 -11.28
CA GLU A 17 16.70 -45.90 -10.44
C GLU A 17 15.62 -44.81 -10.44
N TRP A 18 14.99 -44.56 -11.59
CA TRP A 18 13.90 -43.58 -11.69
C TRP A 18 12.66 -43.97 -10.89
N VAL A 19 12.35 -45.27 -10.80
CA VAL A 19 11.21 -45.77 -10.00
C VAL A 19 11.45 -45.57 -8.51
N VAL A 20 12.68 -45.77 -8.02
CA VAL A 20 13.03 -45.56 -6.61
C VAL A 20 12.94 -44.08 -6.23
N ILE A 21 13.43 -43.18 -7.09
CA ILE A 21 13.34 -41.73 -6.85
C ILE A 21 11.88 -41.27 -6.81
N ALA A 22 11.05 -41.73 -7.76
CA ALA A 22 9.62 -41.37 -7.78
C ALA A 22 8.88 -41.85 -6.52
N ALA A 23 9.17 -43.08 -6.05
CA ALA A 23 8.56 -43.62 -4.83
C ALA A 23 8.94 -42.82 -3.57
N LEU A 24 10.20 -42.38 -3.46
CA LEU A 24 10.67 -41.55 -2.35
C LEU A 24 9.98 -40.18 -2.32
N VAL A 25 9.84 -39.53 -3.47
CA VAL A 25 9.16 -38.22 -3.58
C VAL A 25 7.68 -38.34 -3.18
N VAL A 26 6.98 -39.37 -3.64
CA VAL A 26 5.57 -39.61 -3.27
C VAL A 26 5.43 -39.84 -1.76
N THR A 27 6.33 -40.62 -1.16
CA THR A 27 6.29 -40.92 0.27
C THR A 27 6.52 -39.65 1.11
N LEU A 28 7.43 -38.77 0.68
CA LEU A 28 7.69 -37.48 1.34
C LEU A 28 6.48 -36.54 1.24
N VAL A 29 5.83 -36.46 0.08
CA VAL A 29 4.64 -35.61 -0.11
C VAL A 29 3.48 -36.08 0.77
N VAL A 30 3.25 -37.39 0.85
CA VAL A 30 2.18 -37.97 1.70
C VAL A 30 2.43 -37.69 3.18
N THR A 31 3.69 -37.79 3.65
CA THR A 31 4.01 -37.50 5.06
C THR A 31 3.86 -36.02 5.41
N VAL A 32 4.23 -35.10 4.52
CA VAL A 32 4.03 -33.65 4.73
C VAL A 32 2.54 -33.27 4.75
N LEU A 33 1.72 -33.89 3.91
CA LEU A 33 0.27 -33.68 3.91
C LEU A 33 -0.41 -34.22 5.17
N ALA A 34 0.00 -35.40 5.66
CA ALA A 34 -0.55 -35.99 6.89
C ALA A 34 -0.19 -35.20 8.17
N VAL A 35 0.97 -34.54 8.21
CA VAL A 35 1.36 -33.69 9.35
C VAL A 35 0.56 -32.38 9.36
N ARG A 36 0.23 -31.81 8.19
CA ARG A 36 -0.57 -30.57 8.12
C ARG A 36 -2.04 -30.77 8.50
N SER A 37 -2.62 -31.95 8.25
CA SER A 37 -4.01 -32.24 8.64
C SER A 37 -4.22 -32.40 10.15
N SER A 38 -3.16 -32.61 10.92
CA SER A 38 -3.25 -32.87 12.37
C SER A 38 -3.19 -31.60 13.24
N LEU A 39 -3.14 -30.40 12.64
CA LEU A 39 -3.00 -29.12 13.35
C LEU A 39 -4.27 -28.23 13.31
N THR A 40 -5.37 -28.75 12.78
CA THR A 40 -6.67 -28.07 12.76
C THR A 40 -7.71 -28.89 13.50
N ASP A 41 -7.58 -28.98 14.82
CA ASP A 41 -8.74 -29.19 15.68
C ASP A 41 -8.49 -28.51 17.04
N ASP A 42 -9.57 -28.12 17.71
CA ASP A 42 -9.66 -27.38 18.99
C ASP A 42 -9.62 -25.84 18.98
N ARG A 43 -10.75 -25.23 18.59
CA ARG A 43 -11.54 -24.37 19.52
C ARG A 43 -12.91 -23.97 18.94
N ALA A 44 -13.95 -24.70 19.34
CA ALA A 44 -15.19 -24.09 19.81
C ALA A 44 -14.95 -23.69 21.29
N THR A 45 -15.44 -22.62 21.90
CA THR A 45 -16.74 -21.94 21.84
C THR A 45 -16.55 -20.63 22.62
N ASP A 46 -17.01 -19.49 22.12
CA ASP A 46 -17.73 -18.51 22.96
C ASP A 46 -18.41 -17.46 22.06
N SER A 47 -19.70 -17.65 21.81
CA SER A 47 -20.56 -16.65 21.19
C SER A 47 -21.09 -15.72 22.28
N ARG A 48 -20.44 -14.58 22.49
CA ARG A 48 -21.08 -13.42 23.11
C ARG A 48 -21.47 -12.43 22.01
N SER A 49 -22.77 -12.36 21.77
CA SER A 49 -23.40 -11.27 21.03
C SER A 49 -23.05 -9.94 21.69
N ALA A 50 -22.19 -9.15 21.05
CA ALA A 50 -22.06 -7.73 21.31
C ALA A 50 -22.80 -6.98 20.20
N THR A 51 -23.97 -6.43 20.54
CA THR A 51 -24.65 -5.43 19.73
C THR A 51 -23.82 -4.15 19.79
N THR A 52 -22.88 -3.99 18.86
CA THR A 52 -22.12 -2.74 18.69
C THR A 52 -22.87 -1.86 17.70
N SER A 53 -23.56 -0.85 18.23
CA SER A 53 -24.06 0.30 17.48
C SER A 53 -22.92 0.88 16.61
N PRO A 54 -23.17 1.32 15.36
CA PRO A 54 -22.13 1.95 14.56
C PRO A 54 -21.69 3.23 15.29
N ALA A 55 -20.49 3.17 15.88
CA ALA A 55 -19.85 4.34 16.44
C ALA A 55 -19.32 5.15 15.26
N ASP A 56 -19.72 6.42 15.20
CA ASP A 56 -19.11 7.43 14.34
C ASP A 56 -17.58 7.26 14.33
N PRO A 57 -16.92 7.37 13.16
CA PRO A 57 -15.47 7.36 13.11
C PRO A 57 -14.94 8.54 13.94
N ARG A 58 -14.43 8.24 15.14
CA ARG A 58 -13.72 9.23 15.96
C ARG A 58 -12.59 9.79 15.10
N PRO A 59 -12.48 11.12 14.93
CA PRO A 59 -11.33 11.70 14.27
C PRO A 59 -10.08 11.33 15.08
N ILE A 60 -9.21 10.52 14.48
CA ILE A 60 -7.86 10.30 14.99
C ILE A 60 -7.22 11.69 14.99
N ALA A 61 -6.88 12.19 16.18
CA ALA A 61 -6.20 13.46 16.31
C ALA A 61 -4.89 13.39 15.50
N LEU A 62 -4.86 14.12 14.38
CA LEU A 62 -3.62 14.56 13.75
C LEU A 62 -2.94 15.43 14.80
N GLN A 63 -2.03 14.84 15.58
CA GLN A 63 -1.14 15.65 16.39
C GLN A 63 -0.35 16.50 15.40
N GLY A 64 -0.64 17.79 15.39
CA GLY A 64 0.17 18.83 14.77
C GLY A 64 1.54 18.79 15.42
N ALA A 65 2.36 17.86 14.97
CA ALA A 65 3.75 17.81 15.29
C ALA A 65 4.37 18.99 14.56
N SER A 66 4.45 20.14 15.25
CA SER A 66 5.36 21.22 14.90
C SER A 66 6.62 20.57 14.37
N ALA A 67 7.01 20.91 13.13
CA ALA A 67 8.21 20.35 12.52
C ALA A 67 9.36 20.52 13.53
N ALA A 68 9.83 19.40 14.09
CA ALA A 68 11.07 19.42 14.85
C ALA A 68 12.16 20.02 13.94
N PRO A 69 13.19 20.70 14.48
CA PRO A 69 14.25 21.29 13.66
C PRO A 69 14.77 20.25 12.65
N GLY A 70 14.54 20.49 11.37
CA GLY A 70 14.75 19.47 10.34
C GLY A 70 13.96 19.70 9.06
N ALA A 71 14.10 18.75 8.14
CA ALA A 71 13.52 18.79 6.81
C ALA A 71 11.97 18.77 6.83
N PRO A 72 11.31 19.24 5.75
CA PRO A 72 9.86 19.17 5.60
C PRO A 72 9.31 17.77 5.91
N ARG A 73 8.18 17.68 6.61
CA ARG A 73 7.54 16.41 6.97
C ARG A 73 6.15 16.34 6.40
N VAL A 74 5.89 15.31 5.61
CA VAL A 74 4.56 15.00 5.08
C VAL A 74 4.02 13.79 5.81
N GLN A 75 2.87 13.94 6.45
CA GLN A 75 2.12 12.82 7.02
C GLN A 75 0.96 12.50 6.09
N VAL A 76 0.92 11.29 5.56
CA VAL A 76 -0.18 10.80 4.73
C VAL A 76 -1.01 9.84 5.55
N MET A 77 -2.31 10.08 5.63
CA MET A 77 -3.28 9.15 6.18
C MET A 77 -4.19 8.67 5.07
N ILE A 78 -4.32 7.35 4.92
CA ILE A 78 -5.16 6.74 3.90
C ILE A 78 -6.27 5.92 4.57
N ALA A 79 -7.48 6.08 4.06
CA ALA A 79 -8.66 5.36 4.48
C ALA A 79 -9.37 4.82 3.22
N PRO A 80 -9.18 3.54 2.88
CA PRO A 80 -9.89 2.92 1.76
C PRO A 80 -11.40 2.87 2.01
N GLU A 81 -12.19 3.10 0.96
CA GLU A 81 -13.65 3.00 0.97
C GLU A 81 -14.10 1.67 0.35
N THR A 82 -15.37 1.30 0.55
CA THR A 82 -15.96 0.04 0.03
C THR A 82 -15.92 -0.04 -1.50
N SER A 83 -15.96 1.11 -2.19
CA SER A 83 -15.84 1.19 -3.66
C SER A 83 -14.42 0.84 -4.17
N GLY A 84 -13.42 0.87 -3.29
CA GLY A 84 -12.01 0.84 -3.65
C GLY A 84 -11.42 2.24 -3.91
N ASP A 85 -12.21 3.31 -3.83
CA ASP A 85 -11.64 4.66 -3.73
C ASP A 85 -10.93 4.84 -2.39
N VAL A 86 -10.02 5.80 -2.32
CA VAL A 86 -9.19 6.04 -1.15
C VAL A 86 -9.32 7.48 -0.72
N ARG A 87 -9.82 7.71 0.48
CA ARG A 87 -9.77 9.03 1.11
C ARG A 87 -8.37 9.25 1.64
N VAL A 88 -7.73 10.34 1.20
CA VAL A 88 -6.39 10.68 1.61
C VAL A 88 -6.40 12.01 2.33
N THR A 89 -5.69 12.06 3.46
CA THR A 89 -5.36 13.31 4.17
C THR A 89 -3.86 13.45 4.22
N GLU A 90 -3.33 14.53 3.66
CA GLU A 90 -1.92 14.90 3.74
C GLU A 90 -1.76 16.09 4.67
N VAL A 91 -0.81 16.02 5.58
CA VAL A 91 -0.39 17.15 6.40
C VAL A 91 1.07 17.45 6.10
N VAL A 92 1.28 18.58 5.44
CA VAL A 92 2.58 19.10 5.07
C VAL A 92 3.03 20.07 6.15
N ASN A 93 4.09 19.70 6.87
CA ASN A 93 4.73 20.55 7.86
C ASN A 93 6.07 21.04 7.31
N THR A 94 6.21 22.35 7.16
CA THR A 94 7.44 22.98 6.68
C THR A 94 8.20 23.63 7.84
N SER A 95 9.52 23.69 7.74
CA SER A 95 10.37 24.36 8.72
C SER A 95 10.26 25.89 8.67
N SER A 96 9.69 26.44 7.59
CA SER A 96 9.41 27.86 7.42
C SER A 96 8.10 28.05 6.66
N PRO A 97 7.29 29.07 6.97
CA PRO A 97 6.03 29.30 6.27
C PRO A 97 6.24 29.44 4.76
N VAL A 98 5.44 28.73 3.97
CA VAL A 98 5.47 28.76 2.51
C VAL A 98 4.26 29.51 1.96
N ALA A 99 4.43 30.24 0.86
CA ALA A 99 3.36 30.98 0.19
C ALA A 99 2.74 30.20 -0.98
N SER A 100 3.37 29.12 -1.42
CA SER A 100 2.88 28.25 -2.49
C SER A 100 3.22 26.79 -2.19
N LEU A 101 2.45 25.89 -2.80
CA LEU A 101 2.63 24.45 -2.69
C LEU A 101 2.57 23.81 -4.07
N ASP A 102 3.62 23.07 -4.44
CA ASP A 102 3.64 22.29 -5.68
C ASP A 102 2.94 20.95 -5.46
N LEU A 103 1.99 20.66 -6.33
CA LEU A 103 1.17 19.46 -6.32
C LEU A 103 1.40 18.67 -7.59
N ALA A 104 1.50 17.35 -7.48
CA ALA A 104 1.66 16.45 -8.62
C ALA A 104 0.78 15.21 -8.47
N LEU A 105 0.13 14.79 -9.56
CA LEU A 105 -0.53 13.48 -9.54
C LEU A 105 0.52 12.38 -9.38
N PRO A 106 0.21 11.31 -8.62
CA PRO A 106 1.05 10.13 -8.61
C PRO A 106 1.23 9.61 -10.05
N PRO A 107 2.44 9.19 -10.44
CA PRO A 107 2.61 8.55 -11.73
C PRO A 107 1.73 7.30 -11.78
N ALA A 108 1.11 7.05 -12.94
CA ALA A 108 0.54 5.73 -13.20
C ALA A 108 1.67 4.71 -13.03
N ALA A 109 1.51 3.77 -12.11
CA ALA A 109 2.58 2.81 -11.86
C ALA A 109 2.81 1.95 -13.10
N SER A 110 4.10 1.76 -13.38
CA SER A 110 4.62 0.56 -14.06
C SER A 110 5.48 -0.27 -13.10
N SER A 111 5.89 0.30 -11.95
CA SER A 111 6.67 -0.35 -10.90
C SER A 111 5.78 -1.26 -10.04
N GLY A 112 6.23 -2.50 -9.80
CA GLY A 112 5.47 -3.50 -9.05
C GLY A 112 4.34 -4.20 -9.83
N GLY A 113 4.20 -3.92 -11.13
CA GLY A 113 3.24 -4.63 -12.00
C GLY A 113 1.77 -4.23 -11.84
N LEU A 114 1.44 -3.24 -11.00
CA LEU A 114 0.09 -2.65 -10.99
C LEU A 114 -0.11 -1.76 -12.21
N ALA A 115 -1.24 -1.93 -12.88
CA ALA A 115 -1.78 -0.95 -13.82
C ALA A 115 -2.76 0.00 -13.11
N ALA A 116 -2.27 0.79 -12.15
CA ALA A 116 -3.09 1.81 -11.49
C ALA A 116 -3.03 3.14 -12.27
N SER A 117 -4.17 3.84 -12.33
CA SER A 117 -4.30 5.14 -13.00
C SER A 117 -4.98 6.12 -12.03
N PRO A 118 -4.23 6.59 -11.02
CA PRO A 118 -4.78 7.39 -9.95
C PRO A 118 -5.34 8.72 -10.48
N ARG A 119 -6.52 9.09 -9.99
CA ARG A 119 -7.17 10.38 -10.25
C ARG A 119 -7.59 10.99 -8.92
N VAL A 120 -7.52 12.30 -8.84
CA VAL A 120 -7.92 13.06 -7.65
C VAL A 120 -9.20 13.82 -7.91
N ALA A 121 -10.11 13.73 -6.94
CA ALA A 121 -11.35 14.48 -6.86
C ALA A 121 -11.48 15.12 -5.47
N ASP A 122 -12.39 16.08 -5.34
CA ASP A 122 -12.77 16.71 -4.08
C ASP A 122 -11.59 17.25 -3.25
N LEU A 123 -10.57 17.80 -3.92
CA LEU A 123 -9.43 18.39 -3.23
C LEU A 123 -9.87 19.59 -2.40
N GLN A 124 -9.70 19.46 -1.09
CA GLN A 124 -9.82 20.53 -0.11
C GLN A 124 -8.43 20.84 0.43
N VAL A 125 -8.09 22.12 0.50
CA VAL A 125 -6.82 22.57 1.08
C VAL A 125 -7.13 23.50 2.24
N THR A 126 -6.46 23.29 3.37
CA THR A 126 -6.58 24.12 4.56
C THR A 126 -5.18 24.57 4.99
N VAL A 127 -5.04 25.85 5.31
CA VAL A 127 -3.80 26.45 5.85
C VAL A 127 -4.15 27.07 7.20
N GLY A 128 -3.64 26.49 8.29
CA GLY A 128 -4.15 26.78 9.63
C GLY A 128 -5.66 26.48 9.72
N ASP A 129 -6.48 27.50 9.98
CA ASP A 129 -7.94 27.39 10.05
C ASP A 129 -8.67 27.87 8.78
N VAL A 130 -7.92 28.22 7.72
CA VAL A 130 -8.48 28.81 6.49
C VAL A 130 -8.55 27.77 5.38
N THR A 131 -9.76 27.51 4.87
CA THR A 131 -9.95 26.70 3.65
C THR A 131 -9.63 27.52 2.41
N VAL A 132 -8.72 27.00 1.58
CA VAL A 132 -8.30 27.58 0.31
C VAL A 132 -9.13 26.96 -0.81
N PRO A 133 -9.80 27.76 -1.66
CA PRO A 133 -10.40 27.25 -2.88
C PRO A 133 -9.30 26.67 -3.78
N ALA A 134 -9.26 25.35 -3.89
CA ALA A 134 -8.29 24.66 -4.74
C ALA A 134 -9.02 24.05 -5.93
N ALA A 135 -8.63 24.44 -7.14
CA ALA A 135 -9.00 23.73 -8.35
C ALA A 135 -7.80 22.86 -8.74
N PHE A 136 -7.91 21.56 -8.54
CA PHE A 136 -6.93 20.60 -9.05
C PHE A 136 -7.53 19.93 -10.29
N PRO A 137 -7.09 20.28 -11.51
CA PRO A 137 -7.64 19.68 -12.70
C PRO A 137 -7.28 18.19 -12.69
N ALA A 138 -8.28 17.32 -12.83
CA ALA A 138 -8.08 15.86 -12.83
C ALA A 138 -7.12 15.35 -13.92
N THR A 139 -6.78 16.20 -14.90
CA THR A 139 -5.85 15.91 -16.01
C THR A 139 -4.45 16.51 -15.81
N SER A 140 -4.27 17.39 -14.83
CA SER A 140 -2.99 18.07 -14.62
C SER A 140 -2.00 17.16 -13.91
N ARG A 141 -0.84 16.92 -14.52
CA ARG A 141 0.25 16.16 -13.89
C ARG A 141 0.94 16.94 -12.77
N ARG A 142 0.97 18.26 -12.88
CA ARG A 142 1.50 19.19 -11.87
C ARG A 142 0.70 20.48 -11.85
N THR A 143 0.60 21.11 -10.69
CA THR A 143 0.06 22.45 -10.52
C THR A 143 0.69 23.09 -9.28
N THR A 144 0.84 24.41 -9.31
CA THR A 144 1.28 25.18 -8.14
C THR A 144 0.05 25.84 -7.54
N LEU A 145 -0.17 25.60 -6.25
CA LEU A 145 -1.25 26.22 -5.49
C LEU A 145 -0.69 27.41 -4.72
N ASP A 146 -1.16 28.61 -5.05
CA ASP A 146 -0.88 29.80 -4.27
C ASP A 146 -1.73 29.83 -2.99
N LEU A 147 -1.09 30.05 -1.86
CA LEU A 147 -1.76 30.12 -0.56
C LEU A 147 -2.17 31.58 -0.28
N PRO A 148 -3.35 31.81 0.34
CA PRO A 148 -3.84 33.16 0.63
C PRO A 148 -2.96 33.90 1.65
N ALA A 149 -2.21 33.16 2.46
CA ALA A 149 -1.18 33.66 3.36
C ALA A 149 -0.10 32.58 3.54
N PRO A 150 1.15 32.97 3.85
CA PRO A 150 2.20 32.00 4.15
C PRO A 150 1.83 31.11 5.35
N GLY A 151 1.99 29.80 5.21
CA GLY A 151 1.64 28.81 6.24
C GLY A 151 2.73 27.77 6.45
N ALA A 152 2.93 27.34 7.70
CA ALA A 152 3.88 26.27 8.06
C ALA A 152 3.24 24.87 8.13
N GLU A 153 1.91 24.82 8.29
CA GLU A 153 1.13 23.59 8.20
C GLU A 153 0.08 23.77 7.09
N VAL A 154 0.10 22.87 6.11
CA VAL A 154 -0.89 22.80 5.04
C VAL A 154 -1.52 21.42 5.05
N ARG A 155 -2.84 21.34 5.13
CA ARG A 155 -3.61 20.11 5.10
C ARG A 155 -4.33 19.97 3.77
N LEU A 156 -4.15 18.83 3.11
CA LEU A 156 -4.85 18.45 1.90
C LEU A 156 -5.77 17.28 2.24
N THR A 157 -7.02 17.33 1.80
CA THR A 157 -7.95 16.22 1.92
C THR A 157 -8.60 16.01 0.58
N TYR A 158 -8.56 14.78 0.07
CA TYR A 158 -9.06 14.50 -1.27
C TYR A 158 -9.45 13.02 -1.42
N LEU A 159 -10.22 12.75 -2.46
CA LEU A 159 -10.59 11.40 -2.86
C LEU A 159 -9.70 10.95 -4.01
N MET A 160 -9.03 9.82 -3.85
CA MET A 160 -8.20 9.20 -4.88
C MET A 160 -8.92 7.97 -5.45
N SER A 161 -9.24 8.01 -6.74
CA SER A 161 -9.83 6.90 -7.49
C SER A 161 -8.79 6.26 -8.42
N GLY A 162 -9.02 5.01 -8.85
CA GLY A 162 -8.11 4.32 -9.78
C GLY A 162 -6.73 3.96 -9.21
N ALA A 163 -6.53 4.17 -7.91
CA ALA A 163 -5.34 3.81 -7.14
C ALA A 163 -5.35 2.35 -6.64
N THR A 164 -6.51 1.69 -6.74
CA THR A 164 -6.76 0.38 -6.15
C THR A 164 -6.94 -0.67 -7.24
N VAL A 165 -6.23 -1.79 -7.07
CA VAL A 165 -6.46 -3.01 -7.86
C VAL A 165 -7.02 -4.06 -6.92
N GLN A 166 -8.29 -4.38 -7.11
CA GLN A 166 -8.96 -5.45 -6.36
C GLN A 166 -8.55 -6.82 -6.89
N HIS A 167 -8.37 -7.76 -5.99
CA HIS A 167 -8.17 -9.16 -6.31
C HIS A 167 -9.49 -9.75 -6.84
N ARG A 168 -9.42 -10.44 -7.98
CA ARG A 168 -10.55 -11.20 -8.53
C ARG A 168 -10.42 -12.65 -8.08
N GLY A 169 -10.92 -12.96 -6.90
CA GLY A 169 -10.89 -14.29 -6.32
C GLY A 169 -12.06 -14.50 -5.35
N PRO A 170 -12.09 -15.64 -4.63
CA PRO A 170 -13.12 -15.93 -3.61
C PRO A 170 -13.13 -14.89 -2.49
N ASP A 171 -11.97 -14.30 -2.19
CA ASP A 171 -11.80 -13.16 -1.28
C ASP A 171 -11.82 -11.85 -2.09
N ASP A 172 -13.02 -11.43 -2.49
CA ASP A 172 -13.29 -10.21 -3.28
C ASP A 172 -12.89 -8.90 -2.56
N ARG A 173 -12.61 -8.99 -1.26
CA ARG A 173 -12.22 -7.85 -0.43
C ARG A 173 -10.74 -7.50 -0.53
N ARG A 174 -9.88 -8.43 -0.95
CA ARG A 174 -8.45 -8.18 -0.98
C ARG A 174 -8.10 -7.19 -2.08
N ALA A 175 -7.33 -6.17 -1.73
CA ALA A 175 -6.95 -5.13 -2.65
C ALA A 175 -5.49 -4.72 -2.46
N LEU A 176 -4.92 -4.18 -3.53
CA LEU A 176 -3.63 -3.54 -3.53
C LEU A 176 -3.83 -2.07 -3.88
N VAL A 177 -3.48 -1.19 -2.95
CA VAL A 177 -3.68 0.25 -3.05
C VAL A 177 -2.33 0.94 -3.22
N GLN A 178 -2.17 1.72 -4.29
CA GLN A 178 -1.00 2.55 -4.49
C GLN A 178 -1.29 3.98 -4.06
N VAL A 179 -0.48 4.53 -3.15
CA VAL A 179 -0.58 5.92 -2.73
C VAL A 179 0.78 6.60 -2.83
N ARG A 180 0.77 7.85 -3.29
CA ARG A 180 1.89 8.78 -3.21
C ARG A 180 1.30 10.15 -2.83
N PRO A 181 1.98 10.93 -1.97
CA PRO A 181 1.52 12.28 -1.68
C PRO A 181 1.40 13.14 -2.96
N LEU A 182 0.38 13.99 -3.02
CA LEU A 182 0.23 15.05 -4.00
C LEU A 182 1.27 16.14 -3.77
N SER A 183 1.53 16.49 -2.51
CA SER A 183 2.57 17.45 -2.19
C SER A 183 3.92 16.90 -2.64
N TYR A 184 4.48 17.47 -3.70
CA TYR A 184 5.79 17.10 -4.21
C TYR A 184 6.68 18.34 -4.22
N GLY A 185 7.85 18.24 -3.61
CA GLY A 185 8.83 19.33 -3.64
C GLY A 185 8.54 20.48 -2.69
N VAL A 186 7.86 20.23 -1.57
CA VAL A 186 7.71 21.23 -0.51
C VAL A 186 9.08 21.48 0.13
N GLY A 187 9.85 22.40 -0.44
CA GLY A 187 11.26 22.59 -0.11
C GLY A 187 12.15 21.54 -0.79
N ALA A 188 13.30 22.00 -1.31
CA ALA A 188 14.25 21.22 -2.10
C ALA A 188 14.50 19.81 -1.55
N GLY A 189 13.94 18.76 -2.18
CA GLY A 189 14.41 17.37 -2.19
C GLY A 189 14.46 16.58 -0.86
N ASP A 190 14.49 17.23 0.29
CA ASP A 190 14.94 16.62 1.56
C ASP A 190 13.78 16.21 2.46
N GLY A 191 12.54 16.37 2.00
CA GLY A 191 11.35 16.08 2.79
C GLY A 191 11.21 14.59 3.11
N LEU A 192 10.73 14.30 4.32
CA LEU A 192 10.39 12.94 4.76
C LEU A 192 8.88 12.74 4.76
N VAL A 193 8.45 11.57 4.30
CA VAL A 193 7.06 11.15 4.21
C VAL A 193 6.83 9.97 5.15
N THR A 194 5.80 10.06 5.98
CA THR A 194 5.29 8.93 6.76
C THR A 194 3.86 8.66 6.32
N THR A 195 3.58 7.45 5.84
CA THR A 195 2.22 7.03 5.47
C THR A 195 1.62 6.16 6.56
N ARG A 196 0.36 6.41 6.92
CA ARG A 196 -0.45 5.64 7.86
C ARG A 196 -1.70 5.13 7.16
N VAL A 197 -2.05 3.88 7.43
CA VAL A 197 -3.25 3.23 6.91
C VAL A 197 -4.19 2.93 8.07
N THR A 198 -5.46 3.29 7.93
CA THR A 198 -6.45 3.19 9.01
C THR A 198 -7.78 2.63 8.54
N GLY A 199 -8.57 2.09 9.47
CA GLY A 199 -9.96 1.66 9.21
C GLY A 199 -10.10 0.33 8.44
N VAL A 200 -9.00 -0.36 8.16
CA VAL A 200 -8.98 -1.62 7.38
C VAL A 200 -7.95 -2.59 7.92
N VAL A 201 -8.10 -3.87 7.56
CA VAL A 201 -7.09 -4.89 7.81
C VAL A 201 -5.98 -4.71 6.78
N VAL A 202 -4.77 -4.41 7.24
CA VAL A 202 -3.58 -4.26 6.39
C VAL A 202 -2.71 -5.49 6.57
N HIS A 203 -2.29 -6.07 5.44
CA HIS A 203 -1.40 -7.22 5.39
C HIS A 203 0.05 -6.80 5.21
N ASN A 204 0.29 -5.74 4.44
CA ASN A 204 1.63 -5.26 4.16
C ASN A 204 1.65 -3.83 3.63
N LEU A 205 2.75 -3.11 3.87
CA LEU A 205 3.11 -1.87 3.15
C LEU A 205 4.49 -2.04 2.51
N VAL A 206 4.56 -1.79 1.21
CA VAL A 206 5.78 -1.89 0.39
C VAL A 206 6.11 -0.54 -0.23
N CYS A 207 7.37 -0.14 -0.17
CA CYS A 207 7.88 1.10 -0.78
C CYS A 207 8.77 0.73 -1.99
N PRO A 208 8.21 0.58 -3.20
CA PRO A 208 8.92 0.00 -4.35
C PRO A 208 10.09 0.84 -4.87
N GLU A 209 10.16 2.13 -4.51
CA GLU A 209 11.23 3.04 -4.93
C GLU A 209 12.47 2.94 -4.02
N LEU A 210 12.37 2.25 -2.87
CA LEU A 210 13.50 2.00 -1.96
C LEU A 210 14.39 0.83 -2.41
N PRO A 211 15.64 0.74 -1.90
CA PRO A 211 16.48 -0.45 -2.03
C PRO A 211 15.74 -1.72 -1.59
N VAL A 212 16.04 -2.86 -2.22
CA VAL A 212 15.29 -4.12 -2.05
C VAL A 212 15.16 -4.54 -0.58
N GLU A 213 16.23 -4.37 0.19
CA GLU A 213 16.31 -4.64 1.63
C GLU A 213 15.39 -3.76 2.49
N GLU A 214 14.97 -2.61 1.97
CA GLU A 214 14.13 -1.60 2.64
C GLU A 214 12.71 -1.52 2.05
N GLN A 215 12.42 -2.26 0.97
CA GLN A 215 11.11 -2.21 0.32
C GLN A 215 9.97 -2.64 1.25
N LEU A 216 10.21 -3.53 2.21
CA LEU A 216 9.26 -3.82 3.28
C LEU A 216 9.28 -2.69 4.34
N CYS A 217 8.72 -1.54 3.97
CA CYS A 217 8.80 -0.32 4.77
C CYS A 217 7.69 -0.20 5.83
N GLY A 218 6.69 -1.08 5.79
CA GLY A 218 5.55 -1.10 6.72
C GLY A 218 5.85 -1.74 8.06
N ARG A 219 5.27 -1.18 9.11
CA ARG A 219 5.24 -1.76 10.45
C ARG A 219 3.90 -1.45 11.13
N GLU A 220 3.39 -2.42 11.85
CA GLU A 220 2.23 -2.24 12.73
C GLU A 220 2.70 -1.79 14.12
N ALA A 221 2.06 -0.76 14.66
CA ALA A 221 2.20 -0.33 16.05
C ALA A 221 0.85 0.19 16.55
N ASP A 222 0.42 -0.26 17.73
CA ASP A 222 -0.82 0.17 18.36
C ASP A 222 -2.08 0.01 17.47
N GLY A 223 -2.10 -1.06 16.66
CA GLY A 223 -3.19 -1.34 15.71
C GLY A 223 -3.23 -0.42 14.50
N VAL A 224 -2.17 0.36 14.25
CA VAL A 224 -2.02 1.24 13.08
C VAL A 224 -0.81 0.81 12.27
N TRP A 225 -1.04 0.58 10.98
CA TRP A 225 0.03 0.35 10.03
C TRP A 225 0.62 1.66 9.56
N ARG A 226 1.95 1.77 9.62
CA ARG A 226 2.69 2.95 9.19
C ARG A 226 3.99 2.59 8.49
N THR A 227 4.47 3.45 7.62
CA THR A 227 5.82 3.34 7.07
C THR A 227 6.89 3.82 8.07
N THR A 228 8.14 3.51 7.79
CA THR A 228 9.28 4.35 8.20
C THR A 228 9.19 5.75 7.58
N ASP A 229 10.07 6.65 8.00
CA ASP A 229 10.25 7.92 7.29
C ASP A 229 10.93 7.62 5.95
N VAL A 230 10.25 7.95 4.86
CA VAL A 230 10.70 7.68 3.49
C VAL A 230 11.01 9.00 2.79
N PRO A 231 12.11 9.13 2.02
CA PRO A 231 12.36 10.31 1.20
C PRO A 231 11.17 10.62 0.28
N ALA A 232 10.83 11.90 0.13
CA ALA A 232 9.66 12.33 -0.64
C ALA A 232 9.70 11.90 -2.12
N ASP A 233 10.88 11.79 -2.70
CA ASP A 233 11.06 11.31 -4.08
C ASP A 233 10.79 9.80 -4.25
N SER A 234 10.90 9.05 -3.15
CA SER A 234 10.76 7.59 -3.06
C SER A 234 9.55 7.14 -2.23
N SER A 235 8.59 8.05 -2.04
CA SER A 235 7.48 7.93 -1.09
C SER A 235 6.25 7.19 -1.62
N THR A 236 6.36 6.53 -2.78
CA THR A 236 5.27 5.66 -3.25
C THR A 236 5.10 4.48 -2.30
N VAL A 237 3.88 4.21 -1.86
CA VAL A 237 3.52 3.09 -0.98
C VAL A 237 2.49 2.20 -1.68
N LEU A 238 2.74 0.89 -1.68
CA LEU A 238 1.80 -0.15 -2.05
C LEU A 238 1.28 -0.81 -0.77
N ALA A 239 0.01 -0.61 -0.47
CA ALA A 239 -0.66 -1.20 0.68
C ALA A 239 -1.49 -2.41 0.25
N GLN A 240 -1.14 -3.60 0.74
CA GLN A 240 -1.96 -4.79 0.61
C GLN A 240 -2.92 -4.83 1.79
N LEU A 241 -4.22 -4.83 1.52
CA LEU A 241 -5.26 -4.70 2.54
C LEU A 241 -6.56 -5.40 2.13
N ASP A 242 -7.48 -5.54 3.08
CA ASP A 242 -8.86 -5.94 2.79
C ASP A 242 -9.78 -4.71 2.89
N LEU A 243 -10.55 -4.45 1.84
CA LEU A 243 -11.49 -3.33 1.79
C LEU A 243 -12.59 -3.46 2.85
N PRO A 244 -13.17 -2.34 3.32
CA PRO A 244 -14.31 -2.36 4.24
C PRO A 244 -15.50 -3.14 3.67
N GLN A 245 -16.36 -3.64 4.56
CA GLN A 245 -17.66 -4.21 4.15
C GLN A 245 -18.69 -3.09 4.02
N GLY A 246 -19.55 -3.18 3.00
CA GLY A 246 -20.72 -2.32 2.81
C GLY A 246 -21.97 -2.87 3.47
#